data_AF-A0A920NBQ7-F1
#
_entry.id   AF-A0A920NBQ7-F1
#
_cell.length_a   1.000
_cell.length_b   1.000
_cell.length_c   1.000
_cell.angle_alpha   90.00
_cell.angle_beta   90.00
_cell.angle_gamma   90.00
#
_symmetry.space_group_name_H-M   'P 1'
#
loop_
_entity.id
_entity.type
_entity.pdbx_description
1 polymer ?
#
loop_
_entity_poly.entity_id
_entity_poly.type
_entity_poly.pdbx_seq_one_letter_code
_entity_poly.pdbx_strand_id
1 'polypeptide(L)'
;MCSLFNRLVNRFKDLIMELLIMIDAAKRASAGRITAVIPHYSYGRSDKKNQPRVPITARLIANLLEVSGADRILTVDLHAGQIQGFFNIPVDELTAVQMLGDHFNEIGIEIEVATATDAGDVKGLETLEDT
;
A
#
# COMPACT_ATOMS: atom_id res chain seq x y z
N MET A 1 4.30 21.06 3.28
CA MET A 1 4.02 19.69 2.82
C MET A 1 4.48 18.77 3.93
N CYS A 2 3.57 17.98 4.52
CA CYS A 2 3.90 17.03 5.59
C CYS A 2 3.77 15.61 5.04
N SER A 3 4.87 14.85 5.07
CA SER A 3 4.89 13.43 4.71
C SER A 3 5.02 12.61 5.99
N LEU A 4 4.00 11.81 6.31
CA LEU A 4 4.00 10.96 7.49
C LEU A 4 4.38 9.54 7.08
N PHE A 5 5.49 9.04 7.61
CA PHE A 5 6.00 7.70 7.37
C PHE A 5 5.79 6.84 8.62
N ASN A 6 5.20 5.66 8.45
CA ASN A 6 5.02 4.71 9.55
C ASN A 6 6.00 3.52 9.46
N ARG A 7 6.59 3.14 10.59
CA ARG A 7 7.59 2.05 10.69
C ARG A 7 6.89 0.70 10.84
N LEU A 8 7.38 -0.33 10.13
CA LEU A 8 6.88 -1.71 10.23
C LEU A 8 7.23 -2.32 11.60
N VAL A 9 6.26 -2.35 12.53
CA VAL A 9 6.33 -3.07 13.80
C VAL A 9 5.14 -4.03 13.92
N ASN A 10 5.33 -5.17 14.58
CA ASN A 10 4.43 -6.34 14.70
C ASN A 10 2.98 -6.11 15.20
N ARG A 11 2.50 -4.86 15.32
CA ARG A 11 1.18 -4.49 15.86
C ARG A 11 0.40 -3.59 14.90
N PHE A 12 -0.10 -4.16 13.80
CA PHE A 12 -0.80 -3.43 12.73
C PHE A 12 -1.96 -2.53 13.18
N LYS A 13 -2.72 -2.94 14.20
CA LYS A 13 -3.86 -2.15 14.71
C LYS A 13 -3.41 -0.83 15.34
N ASP A 14 -2.33 -0.89 16.13
CA ASP A 14 -1.80 0.28 16.83
C ASP A 14 -1.19 1.26 15.81
N LEU A 15 -0.53 0.73 14.78
CA LEU A 15 0.04 1.53 13.69
C LEU A 15 -1.02 2.32 12.91
N ILE A 16 -2.17 1.70 12.64
CA ILE A 16 -3.28 2.40 11.98
C ILE A 16 -3.78 3.54 12.86
N MET A 17 -4.02 3.27 14.15
CA MET A 17 -4.49 4.29 15.08
C MET A 17 -3.48 5.43 15.27
N GLU A 18 -2.20 5.10 15.39
CA GLU A 18 -1.12 6.07 15.49
C GLU A 18 -1.07 6.98 14.26
N LEU A 19 -1.12 6.39 13.05
CA LEU A 19 -1.13 7.15 11.80
C LEU A 19 -2.33 8.11 11.73
N LEU A 20 -3.54 7.64 12.09
CA LEU A 20 -4.74 8.48 12.10
C LEU A 20 -4.62 9.65 13.09
N ILE A 21 -4.05 9.40 14.28
CA ILE A 21 -3.79 10.44 15.29
C ILE A 21 -2.77 11.45 14.76
N MET A 22 -1.69 10.99 14.11
CA MET A 22 -0.68 11.88 13.52
C MET A 22 -1.27 12.75 12.40
N ILE A 23 -2.13 12.20 11.55
CA ILE A 23 -2.82 12.95 10.50
C ILE A 23 -3.74 14.01 11.12
N ASP A 24 -4.58 13.64 12.10
CA ASP A 24 -5.47 14.60 12.78
C ASP A 24 -4.67 15.71 13.49
N ALA A 25 -3.58 15.35 14.16
CA ALA A 25 -2.68 16.31 14.81
C ALA A 25 -2.05 17.28 13.80
N ALA A 26 -1.54 16.78 12.67
CA ALA A 26 -0.97 17.60 11.60
C ALA A 26 -2.02 18.53 10.97
N LYS A 27 -3.24 18.03 10.77
CA LYS A 27 -4.38 18.81 10.25
C LYS A 27 -4.75 19.96 11.20
N ARG A 28 -4.85 19.68 12.51
CA ARG A 28 -5.11 20.70 13.54
C ARG A 28 -3.98 21.71 13.68
N ALA A 29 -2.75 21.29 13.42
CA ALA A 29 -1.59 22.17 13.32
C ALA A 29 -1.54 22.98 12.00
N SER A 30 -2.61 22.98 11.20
CA SER A 30 -2.73 23.73 9.94
C SER A 30 -1.71 23.33 8.87
N ALA A 31 -1.37 22.04 8.80
CA ALA A 31 -0.60 21.52 7.68
C ALA A 31 -1.33 21.78 6.35
N GLY A 32 -0.69 22.48 5.42
CA GLY A 32 -1.33 22.83 4.13
C GLY A 32 -1.54 21.64 3.18
N ARG A 33 -0.83 20.53 3.39
CA ARG A 33 -1.02 19.26 2.67
C ARG A 33 -0.41 18.10 3.45
N ILE A 34 -1.15 17.02 3.62
CA ILE A 34 -0.76 15.80 4.33
C ILE A 34 -0.72 14.64 3.34
N THR A 35 0.47 14.06 3.14
CA THR A 35 0.64 12.83 2.36
C THR A 35 0.93 11.68 3.32
N ALA A 36 0.05 10.68 3.34
CA ALA A 36 0.24 9.48 4.14
C ALA A 36 1.09 8.48 3.34
N VAL A 37 2.30 8.19 3.82
CA VAL A 37 3.20 7.21 3.21
C VAL A 37 3.03 5.89 3.94
N ILE A 38 2.46 4.90 3.25
CA ILE A 38 2.07 3.60 3.78
C ILE A 38 2.79 2.53 2.96
N PRO A 39 4.02 2.14 3.34
CA PRO A 39 4.81 1.17 2.56
C PRO A 39 4.10 -0.17 2.36
N HIS A 40 3.29 -0.59 3.32
CA HIS A 40 2.51 -1.81 3.23
C HIS A 40 1.06 -1.52 3.64
N TYR A 41 0.14 -1.58 2.68
CA TYR A 41 -1.27 -1.33 2.93
C TYR A 41 -1.92 -2.49 3.69
N SER A 42 -2.07 -2.34 5.01
CA SER A 42 -2.73 -3.32 5.86
C SER A 42 -4.17 -3.58 5.42
N TYR A 43 -4.63 -4.82 5.60
CA TYR A 43 -5.96 -5.28 5.17
C TYR A 43 -6.21 -5.30 3.66
N GLY A 44 -5.18 -5.14 2.81
CA GLY A 44 -5.32 -5.24 1.36
C GLY A 44 -5.94 -6.55 0.85
N ARG A 45 -5.78 -7.67 1.57
CA ARG A 45 -6.43 -8.96 1.27
C ARG A 45 -7.93 -9.03 1.56
N SER A 46 -8.49 -7.99 2.18
CA SER A 46 -9.92 -7.86 2.50
C SER A 46 -10.55 -6.75 1.66
N ASP A 47 -10.28 -6.78 0.35
CA ASP A 47 -10.72 -5.86 -0.69
C ASP A 47 -12.08 -6.24 -1.29
N LYS A 48 -12.48 -7.52 -1.22
CA LYS A 48 -13.74 -8.02 -1.78
C LYS A 48 -14.50 -8.92 -0.81
N LYS A 49 -15.80 -9.09 -1.06
CA LYS A 49 -16.64 -10.03 -0.32
C LYS A 49 -16.44 -11.45 -0.84
N ASN A 50 -15.64 -12.23 -0.12
CA ASN A 50 -15.46 -13.65 -0.43
C ASN A 50 -16.58 -14.54 0.15
N GLN A 51 -17.32 -14.05 1.15
CA GLN A 51 -18.45 -14.73 1.77
C GLN A 51 -19.54 -13.73 2.17
N PRO A 52 -20.80 -14.18 2.33
CA PRO A 52 -21.86 -13.33 2.87
C PRO A 52 -21.49 -12.77 4.25
N ARG A 53 -21.83 -11.49 4.52
CA ARG A 53 -21.65 -10.81 5.81
C ARG A 53 -20.20 -10.59 6.26
N VAL A 54 -19.23 -10.64 5.34
CA VAL A 54 -17.84 -10.25 5.59
C VAL A 54 -17.63 -8.77 5.27
N PRO A 55 -16.88 -8.01 6.11
CA PRO A 55 -16.56 -6.62 5.83
C PRO A 55 -15.53 -6.47 4.70
N ILE A 56 -15.56 -5.33 4.01
CA ILE A 56 -14.49 -4.91 3.10
C ILE A 56 -13.58 -3.95 3.88
N THR A 57 -12.69 -4.52 4.69
CA THR A 57 -11.87 -3.75 5.64
C THR A 57 -10.90 -2.80 4.91
N ALA A 58 -10.40 -3.17 3.73
CA ALA A 58 -9.54 -2.30 2.92
C ALA A 58 -10.23 -0.96 2.59
N ARG A 59 -11.53 -0.98 2.26
CA ARG A 59 -12.34 0.23 2.01
C ARG A 59 -12.62 1.01 3.29
N LEU A 60 -12.81 0.34 4.43
CA LEU A 60 -12.96 1.00 5.72
C LEU A 60 -11.70 1.82 6.07
N ILE A 61 -10.52 1.23 5.91
CA ILE A 61 -9.25 1.92 6.19
C ILE A 61 -9.06 3.12 5.26
N ALA A 62 -9.39 2.99 3.97
CA ALA A 62 -9.32 4.08 3.01
C ALA A 62 -10.19 5.28 3.45
N ASN A 63 -11.44 5.00 3.84
CA ASN A 63 -12.35 6.02 4.34
C ASN A 63 -11.83 6.68 5.63
N LEU A 64 -11.23 5.93 6.55
CA LEU A 64 -10.68 6.47 7.80
C LEU A 64 -9.52 7.44 7.54
N LEU A 65 -8.62 7.08 6.60
CA LEU A 65 -7.50 7.94 6.21
C LEU A 65 -8.00 9.25 5.59
N GLU A 66 -8.97 9.20 4.69
CA GLU A 66 -9.59 10.39 4.11
C GLU A 66 -10.26 11.27 5.16
N VAL A 67 -11.08 10.67 6.04
CA VAL A 67 -11.80 11.41 7.10
C VAL A 67 -10.83 12.05 8.09
N SER A 68 -9.73 11.38 8.43
CA SER A 68 -8.67 11.96 9.28
C SER A 68 -8.03 13.19 8.64
N GLY A 69 -8.03 13.28 7.31
CA GLY A 69 -7.56 14.42 6.53
C GLY A 69 -6.27 14.18 5.76
N ALA A 70 -6.02 12.95 5.31
CA ALA A 70 -5.00 12.72 4.30
C ALA A 70 -5.43 13.31 2.95
N ASP A 71 -4.53 14.02 2.27
CA ASP A 71 -4.78 14.62 0.95
C ASP A 71 -4.23 13.76 -0.21
N ARG A 72 -3.31 12.84 0.11
CA ARG A 72 -2.69 11.91 -0.85
C ARG A 72 -2.18 10.68 -0.11
N ILE A 73 -2.23 9.53 -0.78
CA ILE A 73 -1.63 8.28 -0.32
C ILE A 73 -0.44 7.93 -1.21
N LEU A 74 0.65 7.49 -0.61
CA LEU A 74 1.77 6.85 -1.29
C LEU A 74 1.95 5.46 -0.70
N THR A 75 1.93 4.42 -1.54
CA THR A 75 2.04 3.03 -1.11
C THR A 75 2.88 2.20 -2.07
N VAL A 76 3.24 0.99 -1.66
CA VAL A 76 4.06 0.06 -2.45
C VAL A 76 3.29 -1.25 -2.58
N ASP A 77 3.19 -1.77 -3.80
CA ASP A 77 2.63 -3.06 -4.18
C ASP A 77 1.31 -3.41 -3.45
N LEU A 78 0.20 -2.84 -3.91
CA LEU A 78 -1.11 -3.17 -3.37
C LEU A 78 -1.46 -4.61 -3.71
N HIS A 79 -2.08 -5.32 -2.76
CA HIS A 79 -2.55 -6.69 -3.00
C HIS A 79 -3.46 -6.82 -4.23
N ALA A 80 -4.25 -5.77 -4.50
CA ALA A 80 -5.08 -5.64 -5.69
C ALA A 80 -5.07 -4.17 -6.13
N GLY A 81 -4.72 -3.89 -7.39
CA GLY A 81 -4.68 -2.51 -7.91
C GLY A 81 -6.03 -1.78 -7.85
N GLN A 82 -7.14 -2.51 -7.78
CA GLN A 82 -8.48 -1.97 -7.60
C GLN A 82 -8.65 -1.22 -6.26
N ILE A 83 -7.79 -1.49 -5.26
CA ILE A 83 -7.78 -0.79 -3.98
C ILE A 83 -7.54 0.71 -4.19
N GLN A 84 -6.83 1.14 -5.25
CA GLN A 84 -6.71 2.56 -5.59
C GLN A 84 -8.09 3.23 -5.77
N GLY A 85 -9.06 2.50 -6.34
CA GLY A 85 -10.45 2.96 -6.48
C GLY A 85 -11.23 3.04 -5.17
N PHE A 86 -10.67 2.59 -4.04
CA PHE A 86 -11.23 2.85 -2.72
C PHE A 86 -10.92 4.24 -2.19
N PHE A 87 -10.11 5.03 -2.88
CA PHE A 87 -9.82 6.40 -2.49
C PHE A 87 -10.48 7.39 -3.46
N ASN A 88 -10.95 8.50 -2.91
CA ASN A 88 -11.39 9.69 -3.63
C ASN A 88 -10.26 10.74 -3.73
N ILE A 89 -9.17 10.52 -3.00
CA ILE A 89 -7.93 11.31 -3.06
C ILE A 89 -6.89 10.62 -3.97
N PRO A 90 -5.90 11.35 -4.52
CA PRO A 90 -4.86 10.74 -5.33
C PRO A 90 -4.07 9.67 -4.56
N VAL A 91 -3.87 8.52 -5.20
CA VAL A 91 -3.06 7.40 -4.68
C VAL A 91 -1.94 7.15 -5.67
N ASP A 92 -0.71 7.20 -5.18
CA ASP A 92 0.46 6.78 -5.93
C ASP A 92 0.85 5.37 -5.43
N GLU A 93 0.66 4.36 -6.28
CA GLU A 93 1.15 2.99 -6.05
C GLU A 93 2.49 2.83 -6.77
N LEU A 94 3.55 2.58 -5.99
CA LEU A 94 4.85 2.22 -6.51
C LEU A 94 4.99 0.70 -6.58
N THR A 95 5.79 0.20 -7.51
CA THR A 95 6.16 -1.21 -7.55
C THR A 95 7.61 -1.42 -7.13
N ALA A 96 7.86 -2.40 -6.26
CA ALA A 96 9.22 -2.79 -5.88
C ALA A 96 9.82 -3.83 -6.84
N VAL A 97 9.03 -4.36 -7.76
CA VAL A 97 9.40 -5.47 -8.65
C VAL A 97 10.65 -5.14 -9.49
N GLN A 98 10.68 -3.95 -10.11
CA GLN A 98 11.85 -3.52 -10.91
C GLN A 98 13.12 -3.41 -10.07
N MET A 99 13.01 -2.87 -8.84
CA MET A 99 14.15 -2.77 -7.94
C MET A 99 14.71 -4.15 -7.55
N LEU A 100 13.85 -5.17 -7.47
CA LEU A 100 14.29 -6.55 -7.21
C LEU A 100 14.99 -7.13 -8.44
N GLY A 101 14.48 -6.90 -9.65
CA GLY A 101 15.13 -7.30 -10.91
C GLY A 101 16.53 -6.69 -11.04
N ASP A 102 16.64 -5.38 -10.85
CA ASP A 102 17.92 -4.66 -10.84
C ASP A 102 18.89 -5.26 -9.82
N HIS A 103 18.41 -5.57 -8.61
CA HIS A 103 19.24 -6.17 -7.57
C HIS A 103 19.78 -7.55 -7.96
N PHE A 104 18.95 -8.41 -8.59
CA PHE A 104 19.40 -9.72 -9.07
C PHE A 104 20.46 -9.58 -10.17
N ASN A 105 20.28 -8.63 -11.09
CA ASN A 105 21.27 -8.30 -12.12
C ASN A 105 22.60 -7.82 -11.50
N GLU A 106 22.54 -6.95 -10.47
CA GLU A 106 23.73 -6.44 -9.78
C GLU A 106 24.55 -7.52 -9.08
N ILE A 107 23.89 -8.54 -8.51
CA ILE A 107 24.57 -9.68 -7.86
C ILE A 107 24.95 -10.80 -8.84
N GLY A 108 24.72 -10.61 -10.14
CA GLY A 108 25.09 -11.54 -11.20
C GLY A 108 24.20 -12.77 -11.31
N ILE A 109 22.94 -12.67 -10.87
CA ILE A 109 21.94 -13.74 -11.01
C ILE A 109 21.02 -13.37 -12.17
N GLU A 110 21.17 -14.06 -13.29
CA GLU A 110 20.19 -14.00 -14.39
C GLU A 110 18.94 -14.82 -14.03
N ILE A 111 17.76 -14.21 -14.13
CA ILE A 111 16.48 -14.88 -13.86
C ILE A 111 16.10 -15.70 -15.10
N GLU A 112 16.55 -16.94 -15.18
CA GLU A 112 16.19 -17.85 -16.30
C GLU A 112 14.75 -18.37 -16.19
N VAL A 113 14.27 -18.60 -14.97
CA VAL A 113 12.93 -19.14 -14.69
C VAL A 113 12.35 -18.46 -13.45
N ALA A 114 11.19 -17.85 -13.61
CA ALA A 114 10.43 -17.26 -12.53
C ALA A 114 9.22 -18.16 -12.20
N THR A 115 8.98 -18.47 -10.93
CA THR A 115 7.87 -19.35 -10.50
C THR A 115 6.91 -18.63 -9.57
N ALA A 116 5.62 -18.70 -9.88
CA ALA A 116 4.57 -18.17 -9.02
C ALA A 116 4.19 -19.16 -7.92
N THR A 117 3.99 -18.65 -6.70
CA THR A 117 3.45 -19.44 -5.59
C THR A 117 1.96 -19.75 -5.77
N ASP A 118 1.22 -18.84 -6.40
CA ASP A 118 -0.17 -19.03 -6.78
C ASP A 118 -0.51 -18.32 -8.10
N ALA A 119 -1.76 -18.50 -8.58
CA ALA A 119 -2.22 -17.89 -9.83
C ALA A 119 -2.35 -16.36 -9.76
N GLY A 120 -2.47 -15.78 -8.56
CA GLY A 120 -2.56 -14.34 -8.35
C GLY A 120 -1.20 -13.63 -8.52
N ASP A 121 -0.12 -14.31 -8.16
CA ASP A 121 1.24 -13.77 -8.22
C ASP A 121 1.84 -13.75 -9.64
N VAL A 122 1.24 -14.48 -10.60
CA VAL A 122 1.72 -14.59 -11.99
C VAL A 122 1.93 -13.22 -12.64
N LYS A 123 1.01 -12.28 -12.38
CA LYS A 123 1.08 -10.93 -12.96
C LYS A 123 2.31 -10.14 -12.50
N GLY A 124 2.78 -10.38 -11.28
CA GLY A 124 3.99 -9.74 -10.75
C GLY A 124 5.27 -10.29 -11.39
N LEU A 125 5.25 -11.56 -11.82
CA LEU A 125 6.40 -12.20 -12.47
C LEU A 125 6.57 -11.77 -13.92
N GLU A 126 5.48 -11.56 -14.66
CA GLU A 126 5.55 -10.99 -16.02
C GLU A 126 6.31 -9.64 -16.01
N THR A 127 6.14 -8.84 -14.96
CA THR A 127 6.85 -7.56 -14.80
C THR A 127 8.34 -7.73 -14.46
N LEU A 128 8.73 -8.86 -13.87
CA LEU A 128 10.14 -9.19 -13.64
C LEU A 128 10.83 -9.67 -14.91
N GLU A 129 10.14 -10.45 -15.76
CA GLU A 129 10.69 -10.95 -17.02
C GLU A 129 10.98 -9.83 -18.03
N ASP A 130 10.25 -8.72 -17.93
CA ASP A 130 10.45 -7.52 -18.77
C ASP A 130 11.66 -6.65 -18.33
N THR A 131 12.36 -6.99 -17.23
CA THR A 131 13.49 -6.21 -16.66
C THR A 131 14.85 -6.83 -16.99
#